data_AF-A0AAD7DVQ9-F1
#
_entry.id   AF-A0AAD7DVQ9-F1
#
_cell.length_a   1.000
_cell.length_b   1.000
_cell.length_c   1.000
_cell.angle_alpha   90.00
_cell.angle_beta   90.00
_cell.angle_gamma   90.00
#
_symmetry.space_group_name_H-M   'P 1'
#
loop_
_entity.id
_entity.type
_entity.pdbx_description
1 polymer ?
#
loop_
_entity_poly.entity_id
_entity_poly.type
_entity_poly.pdbx_seq_one_letter_code
_entity_poly.pdbx_strand_id
1 'polypeptide(L)' 'LFRVACDVLPVQASAVPCEHVFSSSAETDTKRRNHLYPGLFEILQLMKYAYLQ' A
#
# COMPACT_ATOMS: atom_id res chain seq x y z
N LEU A 1 -15.81 25.37 7.83
CA LEU A 1 -14.60 25.45 6.98
C LEU A 1 -13.46 24.58 7.52
N PHE A 2 -13.04 24.73 8.79
CA PHE A 2 -11.95 23.95 9.38
C PHE A 2 -12.11 22.41 9.25
N ARG A 3 -13.30 21.87 9.57
CA ARG A 3 -13.57 20.42 9.45
C ARG A 3 -13.35 19.87 8.05
N VAL A 4 -13.83 20.57 7.03
CA VAL A 4 -13.67 20.16 5.63
C VAL A 4 -12.20 20.17 5.21
N ALA A 5 -11.43 21.15 5.69
CA ALA A 5 -9.99 21.19 5.43
C ALA A 5 -9.25 20.01 6.07
N CYS A 6 -9.64 19.58 7.27
CA CYS A 6 -9.07 18.40 7.92
C CYS A 6 -9.32 17.09 7.17
N ASP A 7 -10.43 16.98 6.42
CA ASP A 7 -10.73 15.78 5.64
C ASP A 7 -10.06 15.81 4.25
N VAL A 8 -9.97 17.00 3.63
CA VAL A 8 -9.47 17.16 2.26
C VAL A 8 -7.95 17.31 2.20
N LEU A 9 -7.32 18.01 3.15
CA LEU A 9 -5.86 18.22 3.13
C LEU A 9 -5.02 16.93 3.27
N PRO A 10 -5.40 15.93 4.08
CA PRO A 10 -4.66 14.67 4.14
C PRO A 10 -5.05 13.71 3.00
N VAL A 11 -6.02 14.06 2.16
CA VAL A 11 -6.36 13.22 1.01
C VAL A 11 -5.15 13.21 0.08
N GLN A 12 -4.69 12.01 -0.21
CA GLN A 12 -3.49 11.89 -0.99
C GLN A 12 -3.78 12.13 -2.46
N ALA A 13 -3.20 13.19 -3.02
CA ALA A 13 -3.43 13.57 -4.41
C ALA A 13 -2.68 12.70 -5.43
N SER A 14 -1.79 11.81 -4.98
CA SER A 14 -0.89 11.02 -5.82
C SER A 14 -0.86 9.55 -5.40
N ALA A 15 -0.72 8.65 -6.38
CA ALA A 15 -0.55 7.22 -6.11
C ALA A 15 0.86 6.84 -5.62
N VAL A 16 1.79 7.79 -5.51
CA VAL A 16 3.22 7.55 -5.21
C VAL A 16 3.49 6.67 -3.98
N PRO A 17 2.83 6.78 -2.82
CA PRO A 17 3.13 5.84 -1.72
C PRO A 17 2.54 4.45 -1.94
N CYS A 18 1.46 4.32 -2.70
CA CYS A 18 0.99 3.00 -3.11
C CYS A 18 2.08 2.37 -3.99
N GLU A 19 2.58 3.11 -4.99
CA GLU A 19 3.69 2.66 -5.84
C GLU A 19 4.94 2.29 -5.01
N HIS A 20 5.27 3.08 -3.98
CA HIS A 20 6.40 2.78 -3.10
C HIS A 20 6.19 1.50 -2.29
N VAL A 21 5.00 1.29 -1.69
CA VAL A 21 4.65 0.07 -0.96
C VAL A 21 4.67 -1.14 -1.90
N PHE A 22 4.16 -1.01 -3.13
CA PHE A 22 4.13 -2.09 -4.13
C PHE A 22 5.48 -2.33 -4.82
N SER A 23 6.39 -1.36 -4.83
CA SER A 23 7.69 -1.46 -5.53
C SER A 23 8.53 -2.66 -5.07
N SER A 24 8.58 -2.91 -3.76
CA SER A 24 9.31 -4.06 -3.22
C SER A 24 8.49 -5.36 -3.26
N SER A 25 7.21 -5.27 -3.60
CA SER A 25 6.26 -6.38 -3.51
C SER A 25 6.26 -7.24 -4.76
N ALA A 26 6.76 -6.70 -5.88
CA ALA A 26 7.07 -7.46 -7.09
C ALA A 26 8.07 -8.61 -6.85
N GLU A 27 8.93 -8.49 -5.83
CA GLU A 27 9.86 -9.56 -5.47
C GLU A 27 9.16 -10.74 -4.79
N THR A 28 8.20 -10.43 -3.91
CA THR A 28 7.43 -11.40 -3.13
C THR A 28 6.27 -12.02 -3.92
N ASP A 29 5.78 -11.34 -4.95
CA ASP A 29 4.68 -11.75 -5.82
C ASP A 29 5.17 -12.63 -6.99
N THR A 30 5.80 -12.02 -8.00
CA THR A 30 6.10 -12.69 -9.28
C THR A 30 7.52 -13.25 -9.38
N LYS A 31 8.54 -12.56 -8.85
CA LYS A 31 9.94 -12.96 -9.07
C LYS A 31 10.36 -14.23 -8.33
N ARG A 32 9.83 -14.50 -7.14
CA ARG A 32 10.20 -15.68 -6.34
C ARG A 32 9.28 -16.89 -6.52
N ARG A 33 8.32 -16.86 -7.46
CA ARG A 33 7.30 -17.90 -7.65
C ARG A 33 6.60 -18.28 -6.34
N ASN A 34 6.40 -17.30 -5.47
CA ASN A 34 5.55 -17.45 -4.31
C ASN A 34 4.12 -17.48 -4.86
N HIS A 35 3.51 -18.66 -4.94
CA HIS A 35 2.10 -18.82 -5.34
C HIS A 35 1.18 -18.28 -4.22
N LEU A 36 1.40 -17.03 -3.81
CA LEU A 36 0.56 -16.35 -2.84
C LEU A 36 -0.77 -16.09 -3.53
N TYR A 37 -1.84 -16.59 -2.91
CA TYR A 37 -3.18 -16.27 -3.34
C TYR A 37 -3.36 -14.74 -3.30
N PRO A 38 -4.03 -14.11 -4.29
CA PRO A 38 -4.19 -12.66 -4.35
C PRO A 38 -4.67 -12.02 -3.04
N GLY A 39 -5.59 -12.68 -2.31
CA GLY A 39 -6.06 -12.19 -1.01
C GLY A 39 -5.01 -12.23 0.10
N LEU A 40 -4.09 -13.20 0.08
CA LEU A 40 -2.98 -13.24 1.03
C LEU A 40 -1.95 -12.15 0.71
N PHE A 41 -1.69 -11.90 -0.58
CA PHE A 41 -0.82 -10.82 -1.01
C PHE A 41 -1.36 -9.45 -0.56
N GLU A 42 -2.67 -9.20 -0.73
CA GLU A 42 -3.33 -7.97 -0.29
C GLU A 42 -3.17 -7.74 1.23
N ILE A 43 -3.44 -8.77 2.04
CA ILE A 43 -3.26 -8.71 3.50
C ILE A 43 -1.79 -8.40 3.84
N LEU A 44 -0.84 -9.01 3.16
CA LEU A 44 0.59 -8.74 3.37
C LEU A 44 0.97 -7.30 3.02
N GLN A 45 0.40 -6.72 1.96
CA GLN A 45 0.63 -5.31 1.60
C GLN A 45 0.04 -4.35 2.63
N LEU A 46 -1.17 -4.62 3.12
CA LEU A 46 -1.81 -3.84 4.18
C LEU A 46 -1.03 -3.93 5.49
N MET A 47 -0.57 -5.13 5.87
CA MET A 47 0.28 -5.30 7.05
C MET A 47 1.60 -4.57 6.90
N LYS A 48 2.24 -4.65 5.73
CA LYS A 48 3.48 -3.91 5.45
C LYS A 48 3.26 -2.41 5.62
N TYR A 49 2.16 -1.84 5.12
CA TYR A 49 1.83 -0.43 5.33
C TYR A 49 1.56 -0.09 6.80
N ALA A 50 0.90 -0.98 7.55
CA ALA A 50 0.55 -0.74 8.96
C ALA A 50 1.75 -0.87 9.92
N TYR A 51 2.73 -1.72 9.62
CA TYR A 51 3.89 -1.96 10.50
C TYR A 51 5.16 -1.20 10.08
N LEU A 52 5.21 -0.68 8.85
CA LEU A 52 6.30 0.17 8.38
C LEU A 52 5.84 1.63 8.40
N GLN A 53 5.92 2.26 9.57
CA GLN A 53 6.07 3.72 9.69
C GLN A 53 7.54 4.09 9.50
#